data_AF-A0A6B3J8F8-F1
#
_entry.id   AF-A0A6B3J8F8-F1
#
_cell.length_a   1.000
_cell.length_b   1.000
_cell.length_c   1.000
_cell.angle_alpha   90.00
_cell.angle_beta   90.00
_cell.angle_gamma   90.00
#
_symmetry.space_group_name_H-M   'P 1'
#
loop_
_entity.id
_entity.type
_entity.pdbx_description
1 polymer ?
#
loop_
_entity_poly.entity_id
_entity_poly.type
_entity_poly.pdbx_seq_one_letter_code
_entity_poly.pdbx_strand_id
1 'polypeptide(L)'
;FFGQYLLSRKGKRKIFLAQSGGSREGLNFKEIANLKIFTPTIFEEQQKIGEFISKLDRQIELEEQKLELLQQQKKGYMQKIFSQELRFKDEEGKDYPDWKSKSIQEIFENKGGTALETEFNFDGNYKVISIGSYSINSTYNDQNIRVNKNKKTEKYILSKGDLAMVLNDKTKDGKIIGRSIFIDKDNQYIYNQRTERLIPFAENDNKFLWFLMNTDLIRNKIKGMMQGATQVYINYSSIKLISIQLPLLEEQQKIRGFLEVLSGITTKQLHKIDQLKERKKAFLQKMFI
;
A
#
# COMPACT_ATOMS: atom_id res chain seq x y z
N PHE A 1 -15.87 -25.55 17.85
CA PHE A 1 -16.96 -25.64 16.84
C PHE A 1 -17.83 -24.38 16.78
N PHE A 2 -18.60 -24.06 17.83
CA PHE A 2 -19.60 -22.97 17.82
C PHE A 2 -19.07 -21.60 17.38
N GLY A 3 -17.90 -21.18 17.90
CA GLY A 3 -17.27 -19.93 17.45
C GLY A 3 -16.99 -19.90 15.95
N GLN A 4 -16.51 -21.00 15.38
CA GLN A 4 -16.24 -21.13 13.94
C GLN A 4 -17.54 -21.15 13.11
N TYR A 5 -18.61 -21.79 13.62
CA TYR A 5 -19.94 -21.73 13.01
C TYR A 5 -20.46 -20.29 12.94
N LEU A 6 -20.36 -19.53 14.03
CA LEU A 6 -20.85 -18.14 14.08
C LEU A 6 -20.06 -17.23 13.11
N LEU A 7 -18.77 -17.49 12.92
CA LEU A 7 -17.92 -16.77 11.96
C LEU A 7 -18.16 -17.18 10.50
N SER A 8 -18.79 -18.33 10.25
CA SER A 8 -19.15 -18.79 8.90
C SER A 8 -20.21 -17.89 8.25
N ARG A 9 -20.37 -17.99 6.93
CA ARG A 9 -21.42 -17.26 6.20
C ARG A 9 -22.82 -17.59 6.72
N LYS A 10 -23.08 -18.84 7.12
CA LYS A 10 -24.39 -19.25 7.66
C LYS A 10 -24.63 -18.66 9.04
N GLY A 11 -23.65 -18.74 9.93
CA GLY A 11 -23.71 -18.13 11.26
C GLY A 11 -23.97 -16.63 11.19
N LYS A 12 -23.16 -15.91 10.39
CA LYS A 12 -23.35 -14.47 10.14
C LYS A 12 -24.72 -14.14 9.54
N ARG A 13 -25.22 -14.94 8.59
CA ARG A 13 -26.56 -14.75 8.01
C ARG A 13 -27.66 -14.97 9.07
N LYS A 14 -27.51 -15.96 9.94
CA LYS A 14 -28.45 -16.22 11.04
C LYS A 14 -28.47 -15.07 12.05
N ILE A 15 -27.30 -14.56 12.43
CA ILE A 15 -27.15 -13.37 13.27
C ILE A 15 -27.85 -12.17 12.63
N PHE A 16 -27.55 -11.89 11.35
CA PHE A 16 -28.15 -10.78 10.61
C PHE A 16 -29.68 -10.88 10.53
N LEU A 17 -30.23 -12.05 10.22
CA LEU A 17 -31.68 -12.26 10.17
C LEU A 17 -32.34 -12.11 11.55
N ALA A 18 -31.63 -12.45 12.62
CA ALA A 18 -32.12 -12.30 13.98
C ALA A 18 -32.13 -10.83 14.46
N GLN A 19 -31.38 -9.93 13.81
CA GLN A 19 -31.32 -8.49 14.14
C GLN A 19 -32.57 -7.69 13.71
N SER A 20 -33.68 -8.36 13.36
CA SER A 20 -34.86 -7.72 12.78
C SER A 20 -35.77 -7.09 13.85
N GLY A 21 -35.79 -5.74 13.94
CA GLY A 21 -36.91 -4.99 14.53
C GLY A 21 -36.55 -3.70 15.29
N GLY A 22 -36.42 -2.57 14.57
CA GLY A 22 -36.41 -1.22 15.17
C GLY A 22 -35.10 -0.42 15.01
N SER A 23 -35.13 0.86 15.37
CA SER A 23 -34.06 1.87 15.22
C SER A 23 -32.77 1.62 16.03
N ARG A 24 -32.62 0.43 16.64
CA ARG A 24 -31.43 0.00 17.37
C ARG A 24 -30.88 -1.27 16.74
N GLU A 25 -29.71 -1.18 16.12
CA GLU A 25 -28.95 -2.33 15.64
C GLU A 25 -28.40 -3.11 16.85
N GLY A 26 -28.77 -4.40 17.01
CA GLY A 26 -28.27 -5.26 18.09
C GLY A 26 -29.05 -6.57 18.24
N LEU A 27 -28.46 -7.54 18.97
CA LEU A 27 -29.16 -8.74 19.45
C LEU A 27 -29.19 -8.74 20.98
N ASN A 28 -30.34 -8.99 21.58
CA ASN A 28 -30.43 -9.23 23.03
C ASN A 28 -30.12 -10.70 23.37
N PHE A 29 -29.87 -10.98 24.66
CA PHE A 29 -29.52 -12.33 25.12
C PHE A 29 -30.58 -13.39 24.81
N LYS A 30 -31.87 -13.03 24.78
CA LYS A 30 -32.95 -13.97 24.43
C LYS A 30 -32.92 -14.32 22.95
N GLU A 31 -32.67 -13.35 22.07
CA GLU A 31 -32.51 -13.57 20.64
C GLU A 31 -31.30 -14.46 20.35
N ILE A 32 -30.17 -14.22 21.02
CA ILE A 32 -28.98 -15.07 20.90
C ILE A 32 -29.28 -16.49 21.38
N ALA A 33 -29.92 -16.66 22.54
CA ALA A 33 -30.27 -17.97 23.09
C ALA A 33 -31.24 -18.77 22.19
N ASN A 34 -32.09 -18.07 21.44
CA ASN A 34 -33.07 -18.68 20.54
C ASN A 34 -32.52 -18.96 19.12
N LEU A 35 -31.24 -18.65 18.84
CA LEU A 35 -30.62 -18.94 17.56
C LEU A 35 -30.52 -20.46 17.33
N LYS A 36 -31.38 -20.97 16.44
CA LYS A 36 -31.29 -22.36 15.96
C LYS A 36 -30.08 -22.52 15.05
N ILE A 37 -29.13 -23.34 15.50
CA ILE A 37 -27.90 -23.68 14.78
C ILE A 37 -27.89 -25.16 14.41
N PHE A 38 -27.37 -25.48 13.22
CA PHE A 38 -27.17 -26.86 12.81
C PHE A 38 -25.78 -27.31 13.26
N THR A 39 -25.74 -28.38 14.04
CA THR A 39 -24.49 -28.94 14.55
C THR A 39 -24.47 -30.45 14.34
N PRO A 40 -23.32 -31.05 14.04
CA PRO A 40 -23.14 -32.49 14.15
C PRO A 40 -23.60 -32.97 15.52
N THR A 41 -24.28 -34.11 15.58
CA THR A 41 -24.70 -34.72 16.85
C THR A 41 -23.52 -35.39 17.57
N ILE A 42 -22.48 -35.75 16.83
CA ILE A 42 -21.26 -36.39 17.34
C ILE A 42 -20.32 -35.32 17.87
N PHE A 43 -19.99 -35.40 19.16
CA PHE A 43 -19.11 -34.44 19.81
C PHE A 43 -17.68 -34.48 19.26
N GLU A 44 -17.16 -35.67 18.97
CA GLU A 44 -15.84 -35.88 18.38
C GLU A 44 -15.72 -35.22 16.99
N GLU A 45 -16.81 -35.18 16.23
CA GLU A 45 -16.86 -34.46 14.95
C GLU A 45 -16.76 -32.96 15.17
N GLN A 46 -17.53 -32.41 16.12
CA GLN A 46 -17.44 -31.00 16.49
C GLN A 46 -16.03 -30.60 16.94
N GLN A 47 -15.36 -31.46 17.73
CA GLN A 47 -13.97 -31.26 18.15
C GLN A 47 -13.02 -31.25 16.95
N LYS A 48 -13.07 -32.26 16.08
CA LYS A 48 -12.21 -32.35 14.89
C LYS A 48 -12.37 -31.15 13.96
N ILE A 49 -13.60 -30.70 13.71
CA ILE A 49 -13.87 -29.50 12.91
C ILE A 49 -13.28 -28.26 13.60
N GLY A 50 -13.49 -28.13 14.91
CA GLY A 50 -12.93 -27.04 15.71
C GLY A 50 -11.40 -26.99 15.64
N GLU A 51 -10.73 -28.10 15.92
CA GLU A 51 -9.28 -28.23 15.88
C GLU A 51 -8.71 -27.94 14.49
N PHE A 52 -9.35 -28.47 13.45
CA PHE A 52 -8.91 -28.24 12.07
C PHE A 52 -8.92 -26.75 11.70
N ILE A 53 -10.02 -26.04 11.97
CA ILE A 53 -10.09 -24.60 11.66
C ILE A 53 -9.14 -23.81 12.56
N SER A 54 -9.01 -24.16 13.83
CA SER A 54 -8.04 -23.51 14.73
C SER A 54 -6.59 -23.68 14.26
N LYS A 55 -6.23 -24.84 13.67
CA LYS A 55 -4.92 -25.04 13.04
C LYS A 55 -4.71 -24.14 11.82
N LEU A 56 -5.75 -23.94 10.99
CA LEU A 56 -5.69 -23.00 9.88
C LEU A 56 -5.54 -21.55 10.36
N ASP A 57 -6.24 -21.17 11.44
CA ASP A 57 -6.11 -19.86 12.07
C ASP A 57 -4.68 -19.61 12.56
N ARG A 58 -4.12 -20.59 13.29
CA ARG A 58 -2.74 -20.52 13.76
C ARG A 58 -1.75 -20.44 12.59
N GLN A 59 -1.99 -21.16 11.50
CA GLN A 59 -1.13 -21.07 10.31
C GLN A 59 -1.18 -19.68 9.69
N ILE A 60 -2.37 -19.08 9.52
CA ILE A 60 -2.50 -17.72 8.98
C ILE A 60 -1.75 -16.71 9.85
N GLU A 61 -1.92 -16.79 11.17
CA GLU A 61 -1.23 -15.92 12.13
C GLU A 61 0.30 -16.01 12.01
N LEU A 62 0.85 -17.23 11.94
CA LEU A 62 2.30 -17.43 11.77
C LEU A 62 2.82 -16.85 10.45
N GLU A 63 2.04 -16.97 9.36
CA GLU A 63 2.41 -16.42 8.06
C GLU A 63 2.31 -14.88 8.04
N GLU A 64 1.36 -14.28 8.79
CA GLU A 64 1.25 -12.84 9.00
C GLU A 64 2.42 -12.29 9.84
N GLN A 65 2.81 -12.97 10.91
CA GLN A 65 4.00 -12.64 11.70
C GLN A 65 5.27 -12.69 10.84
N LYS A 66 5.38 -13.72 9.98
CA LYS A 66 6.49 -13.82 9.01
C LYS A 66 6.49 -12.65 8.02
N LEU A 67 5.32 -12.22 7.53
CA LEU A 67 5.21 -11.04 6.65
C LEU A 67 5.71 -9.79 7.35
N GLU A 68 5.34 -9.58 8.62
CA GLU A 68 5.78 -8.43 9.41
C GLU A 68 7.31 -8.41 9.56
N LEU A 69 7.92 -9.55 9.92
CA LEU A 69 9.38 -9.68 10.03
C LEU A 69 10.09 -9.38 8.70
N LEU A 70 9.56 -9.87 7.58
CA LEU A 70 10.11 -9.58 6.24
C LEU A 70 10.01 -8.09 5.90
N GLN A 71 8.92 -7.43 6.26
CA GLN A 71 8.75 -5.98 6.07
C GLN A 71 9.73 -5.17 6.94
N GLN A 72 9.92 -5.57 8.20
CA GLN A 72 10.89 -4.96 9.10
C GLN A 72 12.32 -5.14 8.58
N GLN A 73 12.67 -6.35 8.10
CA GLN A 73 13.98 -6.62 7.52
C GLN A 73 14.23 -5.76 6.28
N LYS A 74 13.25 -5.67 5.35
CA LYS A 74 13.34 -4.78 4.19
C LYS A 74 13.55 -3.33 4.60
N LYS A 75 12.79 -2.85 5.61
CA LYS A 75 12.94 -1.50 6.14
C LYS A 75 14.34 -1.26 6.71
N GLY A 76 14.88 -2.21 7.47
CA GLY A 76 16.22 -2.14 8.05
C GLY A 76 17.33 -2.08 7.00
N TYR A 77 17.27 -2.93 5.97
CA TYR A 77 18.21 -2.84 4.84
C TYR A 77 18.12 -1.50 4.12
N MET A 78 16.90 -1.03 3.84
CA MET A 78 16.69 0.25 3.19
C MET A 78 17.30 1.40 4.00
N GLN A 79 17.11 1.41 5.32
CA GLN A 79 17.74 2.40 6.20
C GLN A 79 19.26 2.36 6.11
N LYS A 80 19.88 1.19 6.27
CA LYS A 80 21.35 1.03 6.22
C LYS A 80 21.94 1.39 4.86
N ILE A 81 21.25 1.08 3.76
CA ILE A 81 21.71 1.42 2.41
C ILE A 81 21.68 2.94 2.20
N PHE A 82 20.57 3.60 2.53
CA PHE A 82 20.43 5.03 2.28
C PHE A 82 21.11 5.92 3.34
N SER A 83 21.48 5.38 4.51
CA SER A 83 22.43 6.00 5.44
C SER A 83 23.90 5.72 5.10
N GLN A 84 24.15 4.93 4.05
CA GLN A 84 25.49 4.52 3.58
C GLN A 84 26.28 3.65 4.57
N GLU A 85 25.63 3.10 5.60
CA GLU A 85 26.20 2.08 6.50
C GLU A 85 26.42 0.73 5.79
N LEU A 86 25.62 0.46 4.76
CA LEU A 86 25.75 -0.71 3.89
C LEU A 86 25.84 -0.25 2.44
N ARG A 87 26.99 -0.50 1.80
CA ARG A 87 27.24 -0.15 0.39
C ARG A 87 27.47 -1.38 -0.45
N PHE A 88 27.08 -1.28 -1.72
CA PHE A 88 27.39 -2.30 -2.72
C PHE A 88 28.80 -2.07 -3.25
N LYS A 89 29.39 -3.13 -3.79
CA LYS A 89 30.64 -3.08 -4.54
C LYS A 89 30.38 -3.25 -6.02
N ASP A 90 31.30 -2.78 -6.85
CA ASP A 90 31.27 -3.01 -8.29
C ASP A 90 31.53 -4.49 -8.65
N GLU A 91 31.56 -4.83 -9.94
CA GLU A 91 31.79 -6.21 -10.40
C GLU A 91 33.21 -6.72 -10.08
N GLU A 92 34.17 -5.82 -9.84
CA GLU A 92 35.55 -6.15 -9.47
C GLU A 92 35.74 -6.21 -7.94
N GLY A 93 34.67 -6.00 -7.17
CA GLY A 93 34.71 -5.98 -5.71
C GLY A 93 35.35 -4.71 -5.13
N LYS A 94 35.42 -3.62 -5.91
CA LYS A 94 35.85 -2.30 -5.45
C LYS A 94 34.67 -1.48 -4.98
N ASP A 95 34.95 -0.50 -4.13
CA ASP A 95 33.93 0.40 -3.62
C ASP A 95 33.58 1.45 -4.68
N TYR A 96 32.29 1.76 -4.84
CA TYR A 96 31.86 2.86 -5.69
C TYR A 96 32.32 4.22 -5.14
N PRO A 97 32.49 5.24 -5.99
CA PRO A 97 32.77 6.60 -5.53
C PRO A 97 31.75 7.10 -4.51
N ASP A 98 32.11 8.12 -3.73
CA ASP A 98 31.20 8.74 -2.79
C ASP A 98 29.95 9.29 -3.48
N TRP A 99 28.82 9.18 -2.77
CA TRP A 99 27.57 9.70 -3.26
C TRP A 99 27.66 11.23 -3.38
N LYS A 100 27.05 11.77 -4.44
CA LYS A 100 27.05 13.20 -4.72
C LYS A 100 25.77 13.84 -4.20
N SER A 101 25.92 15.02 -3.60
CA SER A 101 24.78 15.85 -3.22
C SER A 101 24.10 16.43 -4.46
N LYS A 102 22.80 16.23 -4.59
CA LYS A 102 21.92 16.90 -5.55
C LYS A 102 20.65 17.37 -4.85
N SER A 103 20.00 18.40 -5.36
CA SER A 103 18.64 18.78 -4.95
C SER A 103 17.58 18.00 -5.72
N ILE A 104 16.36 17.93 -5.20
CA ILE A 104 15.23 17.25 -5.86
C ILE A 104 14.96 17.82 -7.26
N GLN A 105 15.09 19.15 -7.46
CA GLN A 105 14.92 19.76 -8.79
C GLN A 105 16.03 19.40 -9.79
N GLU A 106 17.19 18.92 -9.33
CA GLU A 106 18.29 18.47 -10.20
C GLU A 106 18.14 17.02 -10.65
N ILE A 107 17.08 16.32 -10.23
CA ILE A 107 16.82 14.92 -10.60
C ILE A 107 15.41 14.66 -11.14
N PHE A 108 14.49 15.61 -10.97
CA PHE A 108 13.13 15.51 -11.48
C PHE A 108 12.74 16.79 -12.22
N GLU A 109 12.08 16.63 -13.38
CA GLU A 109 11.10 17.61 -13.85
C GLU A 109 9.81 17.40 -13.05
N ASN A 110 9.13 18.50 -12.68
CA ASN A 110 7.88 18.42 -11.92
C ASN A 110 6.71 19.03 -12.70
N LYS A 111 5.51 18.47 -12.50
CA LYS A 111 4.26 19.01 -13.03
C LYS A 111 3.15 18.93 -11.97
N GLY A 112 2.61 20.09 -11.60
CA GLY A 112 1.45 20.18 -10.72
C GLY A 112 0.18 19.64 -11.39
N GLY A 113 -0.76 19.17 -10.57
CA GLY A 113 -2.04 18.64 -11.04
C GLY A 113 -3.15 19.69 -11.16
N THR A 114 -4.36 19.25 -11.49
CA THR A 114 -5.56 20.10 -11.51
C THR A 114 -6.80 19.40 -10.96
N ALA A 115 -7.86 20.18 -10.71
CA ALA A 115 -9.15 19.67 -10.33
C ALA A 115 -9.80 18.91 -11.51
N LEU A 116 -10.14 17.65 -11.28
CA LEU A 116 -10.67 16.72 -12.28
C LEU A 116 -12.08 16.22 -11.96
N GLU A 117 -12.67 16.69 -10.86
CA GLU A 117 -13.95 16.23 -10.33
C GLU A 117 -15.09 16.38 -11.35
N THR A 118 -15.05 17.43 -12.18
CA THR A 118 -16.01 17.67 -13.27
C THR A 118 -15.85 16.70 -14.45
N GLU A 119 -14.74 15.98 -14.54
CA GLU A 119 -14.42 15.05 -15.64
C GLU A 119 -14.68 13.59 -15.25
N PHE A 120 -15.11 13.33 -14.01
CA PHE A 120 -15.31 11.99 -13.50
C PHE A 120 -16.38 11.26 -14.31
N ASN A 121 -16.04 10.06 -14.75
CA ASN A 121 -16.88 9.20 -15.55
C ASN A 121 -16.61 7.77 -15.14
N PHE A 122 -17.63 7.07 -14.63
CA PHE A 122 -17.51 5.69 -14.12
C PHE A 122 -16.94 4.72 -15.15
N ASP A 123 -17.28 4.89 -16.43
CA ASP A 123 -16.81 4.09 -17.56
C ASP A 123 -15.50 4.63 -18.17
N GLY A 124 -14.83 5.55 -17.49
CA GLY A 124 -13.59 6.15 -17.95
C GLY A 124 -12.42 5.16 -17.99
N ASN A 125 -11.52 5.35 -18.96
CA ASN A 125 -10.38 4.47 -19.17
C ASN A 125 -9.21 4.72 -18.21
N TYR A 126 -9.06 5.94 -17.67
CA TYR A 126 -7.91 6.33 -16.86
C TYR A 126 -8.23 6.32 -15.37
N LYS A 127 -7.38 5.69 -14.56
CA LYS A 127 -7.53 5.67 -13.10
C LYS A 127 -7.04 6.97 -12.48
N VAL A 128 -7.91 7.65 -11.74
CA VAL A 128 -7.54 8.90 -11.08
C VAL A 128 -6.73 8.61 -9.81
N ILE A 129 -5.51 9.13 -9.75
CA ILE A 129 -4.70 9.22 -8.53
C ILE A 129 -5.13 10.48 -7.79
N SER A 130 -5.75 10.25 -6.64
CA SER A 130 -6.18 11.30 -5.70
C SER A 130 -5.62 11.00 -4.32
N ILE A 131 -5.89 11.87 -3.34
CA ILE A 131 -5.42 11.68 -1.95
C ILE A 131 -5.75 10.29 -1.37
N GLY A 132 -6.91 9.70 -1.72
CA GLY A 132 -7.31 8.37 -1.24
C GLY A 132 -6.56 7.21 -1.90
N SER A 133 -5.85 7.47 -3.00
CA SER A 133 -5.07 6.47 -3.72
C SER A 133 -3.75 6.11 -3.07
N TYR A 134 -3.30 6.87 -2.06
CA TYR A 134 -2.01 6.68 -1.41
C TYR A 134 -2.14 5.84 -0.15
N SER A 135 -1.36 4.77 -0.05
CA SER A 135 -1.24 3.98 1.18
C SER A 135 -0.07 4.43 2.05
N ILE A 136 -0.09 4.07 3.33
CA ILE A 136 1.06 4.22 4.25
C ILE A 136 2.25 3.33 3.87
N ASN A 137 2.11 2.45 2.88
CA ASN A 137 3.18 1.60 2.38
C ASN A 137 3.67 2.04 0.99
N SER A 138 3.28 3.25 0.55
CA SER A 138 3.64 3.82 -0.76
C SER A 138 3.18 2.96 -1.95
N THR A 139 2.06 2.25 -1.76
CA THR A 139 1.37 1.48 -2.81
C THR A 139 0.15 2.24 -3.29
N TYR A 140 -0.22 2.00 -4.56
CA TYR A 140 -1.45 2.51 -5.14
C TYR A 140 -2.67 1.74 -4.65
N ASN A 141 -3.69 2.47 -4.20
CA ASN A 141 -5.01 1.95 -3.86
C ASN A 141 -6.03 2.44 -4.91
N ASP A 142 -6.65 1.52 -5.64
CA ASP A 142 -7.69 1.89 -6.61
C ASP A 142 -8.96 2.38 -5.89
N GLN A 143 -9.36 3.62 -6.18
CA GLN A 143 -10.56 4.25 -5.61
C GLN A 143 -11.80 4.03 -6.49
N ASN A 144 -11.67 3.31 -7.61
CA ASN A 144 -12.71 3.17 -8.64
C ASN A 144 -13.16 4.52 -9.24
N ILE A 145 -12.31 5.54 -9.18
CA ILE A 145 -12.53 6.83 -9.82
C ILE A 145 -11.84 6.80 -11.19
N ARG A 146 -12.59 7.25 -12.21
CA ARG A 146 -12.22 7.14 -13.61
C ARG A 146 -12.51 8.43 -14.36
N VAL A 147 -11.74 8.69 -15.42
CA VAL A 147 -11.95 9.80 -16.37
C VAL A 147 -11.59 9.36 -17.78
N ASN A 148 -12.07 10.10 -18.77
CA ASN A 148 -11.69 9.94 -20.17
C ASN A 148 -10.71 11.02 -20.62
N LYS A 149 -9.94 10.71 -21.68
CA LYS A 149 -9.04 11.67 -22.31
C LYS A 149 -9.84 12.75 -23.04
N ASN A 150 -9.53 14.00 -22.75
CA ASN A 150 -10.02 15.19 -23.44
C ASN A 150 -8.95 16.31 -23.35
N LYS A 151 -9.25 17.49 -23.90
CA LYS A 151 -8.32 18.64 -23.92
C LYS A 151 -7.83 19.08 -22.53
N LYS A 152 -8.63 18.86 -21.49
CA LYS A 152 -8.28 19.21 -20.10
C LYS A 152 -7.46 18.11 -19.45
N THR A 153 -7.84 16.83 -19.63
CA THR A 153 -7.26 15.70 -18.91
C THR A 153 -5.95 15.19 -19.51
N GLU A 154 -5.73 15.35 -20.82
CA GLU A 154 -4.60 14.72 -21.52
C GLU A 154 -3.22 15.07 -20.97
N LYS A 155 -3.02 16.31 -20.52
CA LYS A 155 -1.75 16.79 -19.95
C LYS A 155 -1.40 16.20 -18.58
N TYR A 156 -2.35 15.54 -17.92
CA TYR A 156 -2.15 14.93 -16.60
C TYR A 156 -2.05 13.41 -16.67
N ILE A 157 -2.08 12.82 -17.87
CA ILE A 157 -1.84 11.38 -18.04
C ILE A 157 -0.40 11.06 -17.67
N LEU A 158 -0.22 10.04 -16.84
CA LEU A 158 1.08 9.58 -16.36
C LEU A 158 1.69 8.56 -17.31
N SER A 159 3.01 8.63 -17.41
CA SER A 159 3.86 7.74 -18.19
C SER A 159 4.56 6.75 -17.25
N LYS A 160 4.92 5.60 -17.78
CA LYS A 160 5.73 4.61 -17.07
C LYS A 160 7.04 5.25 -16.62
N GLY A 161 7.42 5.00 -15.36
CA GLY A 161 8.62 5.55 -14.75
C GLY A 161 8.42 6.89 -14.05
N ASP A 162 7.25 7.54 -14.20
CA ASP A 162 6.90 8.69 -13.37
C ASP A 162 6.73 8.29 -11.90
N LEU A 163 6.86 9.27 -11.02
CA LEU A 163 6.45 9.19 -9.63
C LEU A 163 5.28 10.16 -9.41
N ALA A 164 4.19 9.67 -8.82
CA ALA A 164 3.09 10.51 -8.34
C ALA A 164 3.27 10.73 -6.84
N MET A 165 3.58 11.96 -6.42
CA MET A 165 3.82 12.31 -5.00
C MET A 165 2.61 13.04 -4.42
N VAL A 166 2.13 12.61 -3.26
CA VAL A 166 1.01 13.28 -2.58
C VAL A 166 1.46 14.53 -1.83
N LEU A 167 0.76 15.64 -2.06
CA LEU A 167 1.04 16.94 -1.46
C LEU A 167 0.16 17.26 -0.24
N ASN A 168 -0.86 16.45 0.04
CA ASN A 168 -1.84 16.72 1.09
C ASN A 168 -2.16 15.47 1.91
N ASP A 169 -2.52 15.66 3.18
CA ASP A 169 -3.04 14.63 4.05
C ASP A 169 -4.31 15.11 4.76
N LYS A 170 -5.26 14.20 4.99
CA LYS A 170 -6.52 14.48 5.68
C LYS A 170 -6.33 14.56 7.20
N THR A 171 -5.20 14.08 7.72
CA THR A 171 -4.91 14.00 9.15
C THR A 171 -3.72 14.88 9.54
N LYS A 172 -3.71 15.37 10.79
CA LYS A 172 -2.64 16.21 11.34
C LYS A 172 -1.27 15.52 11.37
N ASP A 173 -1.26 14.20 11.46
CA ASP A 173 -0.04 13.42 11.59
C ASP A 173 0.68 13.18 10.26
N GLY A 174 0.10 13.57 9.11
CA GLY A 174 0.76 13.54 7.81
C GLY A 174 1.34 12.16 7.45
N LYS A 175 0.59 11.08 7.71
CA LYS A 175 1.06 9.70 7.47
C LYS A 175 1.37 9.40 6.00
N ILE A 176 0.61 9.98 5.08
CA ILE A 176 0.78 9.79 3.64
C ILE A 176 1.56 10.93 2.98
N ILE A 177 1.64 12.12 3.59
CA ILE A 177 2.31 13.29 2.98
C ILE A 177 3.72 12.96 2.49
N GLY A 178 4.05 13.43 1.29
CA GLY A 178 5.34 13.21 0.62
C GLY A 178 5.58 11.77 0.13
N ARG A 179 4.64 10.82 0.32
CA ARG A 179 4.76 9.48 -0.26
C ARG A 179 4.57 9.55 -1.78
N SER A 180 5.31 8.69 -2.46
CA SER A 180 5.26 8.58 -3.91
C SER A 180 4.80 7.19 -4.35
N ILE A 181 3.97 7.16 -5.39
CA ILE A 181 3.59 5.94 -6.12
C ILE A 181 4.46 5.88 -7.38
N PHE A 182 5.03 4.71 -7.66
CA PHE A 182 5.73 4.45 -8.92
C PHE A 182 4.72 4.08 -10.00
N ILE A 183 4.83 4.70 -11.17
CA ILE A 183 3.97 4.40 -12.31
C ILE A 183 4.59 3.29 -13.15
N ASP A 184 3.98 2.11 -13.15
CA ASP A 184 4.51 0.90 -13.77
C ASP A 184 4.04 0.70 -15.22
N LYS A 185 3.03 1.45 -15.66
CA LYS A 185 2.45 1.36 -17.01
C LYS A 185 2.10 2.73 -17.59
N ASP A 186 2.33 2.87 -18.88
CA ASP A 186 1.93 4.05 -19.64
C ASP A 186 0.41 4.15 -19.76
N ASN A 187 -0.10 5.38 -19.76
CA ASN A 187 -1.48 5.70 -20.13
C ASN A 187 -2.56 4.98 -19.30
N GLN A 188 -2.23 4.53 -18.09
CA GLN A 188 -3.18 3.90 -17.18
C GLN A 188 -3.73 4.87 -16.13
N TYR A 189 -2.92 5.84 -15.74
CA TYR A 189 -3.17 6.71 -14.60
C TYR A 189 -3.21 8.17 -15.02
N ILE A 190 -3.94 8.96 -14.25
CA ILE A 190 -4.02 10.42 -14.34
C ILE A 190 -4.08 10.99 -12.94
N TYR A 191 -3.46 12.14 -12.69
CA TYR A 191 -3.35 12.71 -11.35
C TYR A 191 -4.11 14.03 -11.20
N ASN A 192 -4.60 14.29 -9.99
CA ASN A 192 -5.33 15.50 -9.66
C ASN A 192 -4.46 16.55 -8.94
N GLN A 193 -5.07 17.67 -8.55
CA GLN A 193 -4.44 18.83 -7.88
C GLN A 193 -3.77 18.53 -6.54
N ARG A 194 -3.98 17.36 -5.94
CA ARG A 194 -3.35 16.95 -4.66
C ARG A 194 -2.10 16.11 -4.86
N THR A 195 -1.68 15.96 -6.11
CA THR A 195 -0.53 15.14 -6.53
C THR A 195 0.41 15.98 -7.37
N GLU A 196 1.69 15.87 -7.09
CA GLU A 196 2.77 16.34 -7.96
C GLU A 196 3.28 15.17 -8.80
N ARG A 197 3.37 15.35 -10.12
CA ARG A 197 4.08 14.42 -10.99
C ARG A 197 5.56 14.76 -10.96
N LEU A 198 6.40 13.78 -10.65
CA LEU A 198 7.86 13.88 -10.73
C LEU A 198 8.34 12.96 -11.85
N ILE A 199 9.08 13.51 -12.79
CA ILE A 199 9.60 12.83 -13.97
C ILE A 199 11.12 12.72 -13.78
N PRO A 200 11.66 11.53 -13.45
CA PRO A 200 13.09 11.34 -13.31
C PRO A 200 13.87 11.76 -14.57
N PHE A 201 14.99 12.48 -14.39
CA PHE A 201 15.93 12.69 -15.48
C PHE A 201 16.67 11.40 -15.84
N ALA A 202 17.00 11.27 -17.13
CA ALA A 202 17.44 10.01 -17.76
C ALA A 202 18.74 9.43 -17.19
N GLU A 203 19.58 10.23 -16.54
CA GLU A 203 20.80 9.76 -15.88
C GLU A 203 20.57 9.04 -14.54
N ASN A 204 19.32 8.88 -14.11
CA ASN A 204 18.95 8.26 -12.85
C ASN A 204 18.05 7.03 -13.07
N ASP A 205 18.12 6.08 -12.14
CA ASP A 205 17.20 4.95 -12.12
C ASP A 205 15.87 5.35 -11.45
N ASN A 206 14.78 5.37 -12.21
CA ASN A 206 13.47 5.85 -11.75
C ASN A 206 12.97 5.10 -10.52
N LYS A 207 13.21 3.78 -10.43
CA LYS A 207 12.68 2.95 -9.36
C LYS A 207 13.56 2.99 -8.12
N PHE A 208 14.87 3.15 -8.28
CA PHE A 208 15.77 3.57 -7.21
C PHE A 208 15.29 4.89 -6.58
N LEU A 209 15.01 5.90 -7.40
CA LEU A 209 14.51 7.20 -6.92
C LEU A 209 13.18 7.05 -6.19
N TRP A 210 12.28 6.18 -6.66
CA TRP A 210 11.05 5.86 -5.93
C TRP A 210 11.31 5.23 -4.55
N PHE A 211 12.27 4.31 -4.43
CA PHE A 211 12.67 3.78 -3.11
C PHE A 211 13.22 4.91 -2.23
N LEU A 212 14.17 5.71 -2.75
CA LEU A 212 14.82 6.81 -2.04
C LEU A 212 13.80 7.82 -1.50
N MET A 213 12.90 8.31 -2.35
CA MET A 213 11.86 9.28 -2.00
C MET A 213 10.89 8.77 -0.92
N ASN A 214 10.73 7.46 -0.80
CA ASN A 214 9.85 6.83 0.19
C ASN A 214 10.58 6.40 1.48
N THR A 215 11.89 6.65 1.60
CA THR A 215 12.63 6.41 2.85
C THR A 215 12.18 7.33 3.97
N ASP A 216 12.32 6.89 5.22
CA ASP A 216 12.09 7.74 6.39
C ASP A 216 13.03 8.96 6.37
N LEU A 217 14.25 8.84 5.82
CA LEU A 217 15.21 9.94 5.68
C LEU A 217 14.65 11.11 4.87
N ILE A 218 14.16 10.84 3.66
CA ILE A 218 13.60 11.88 2.78
C ILE A 218 12.22 12.31 3.28
N ARG A 219 11.38 11.36 3.68
CA ARG A 219 10.03 11.66 4.13
C ARG A 219 10.00 12.50 5.40
N ASN A 220 10.91 12.31 6.35
CA ASN A 220 10.97 13.14 7.55
C ASN A 220 11.36 14.59 7.22
N LYS A 221 12.28 14.81 6.26
CA LYS A 221 12.59 16.16 5.76
C LYS A 221 11.37 16.84 5.14
N ILE A 222 10.65 16.12 4.26
CA ILE A 222 9.42 16.64 3.63
C ILE A 222 8.33 16.92 4.68
N LYS A 223 8.13 15.99 5.60
CA LYS A 223 7.13 16.08 6.67
C LYS A 223 7.38 17.28 7.58
N GLY A 224 8.64 17.62 7.86
CA GLY A 224 9.02 18.82 8.61
C GLY A 224 8.66 20.15 7.93
N MET A 225 8.34 20.13 6.63
CA MET A 225 7.90 21.29 5.86
C MET A 225 6.37 21.39 5.72
N MET A 226 5.62 20.52 6.41
CA MET A 226 4.16 20.54 6.34
C MET A 226 3.56 21.81 6.94
N GLN A 227 2.43 22.22 6.40
CA GLN A 227 1.64 23.36 6.85
C GLN A 227 0.19 22.94 7.05
N GLY A 228 -0.57 23.74 7.81
CA GLY A 228 -1.98 23.48 8.10
C GLY A 228 -2.22 22.85 9.47
N ALA A 229 -3.47 22.90 9.93
CA ALA A 229 -3.87 22.41 11.25
C ALA A 229 -4.48 21.01 11.17
N THR A 230 -5.75 20.89 10.76
CA THR A 230 -6.46 19.60 10.70
C THR A 230 -6.14 18.79 9.45
N GLN A 231 -6.08 19.47 8.30
CA GLN A 231 -5.55 18.92 7.06
C GLN A 231 -4.22 19.59 6.80
N VAL A 232 -3.21 18.77 6.51
CA VAL A 232 -1.86 19.26 6.28
C VAL A 232 -1.49 19.17 4.81
N TYR A 233 -0.60 20.05 4.37
CA TYR A 233 -0.14 20.12 2.99
C TYR A 233 1.31 20.56 2.91
N ILE A 234 1.92 20.36 1.75
CA ILE A 234 3.28 20.79 1.42
C ILE A 234 3.27 21.50 0.06
N ASN A 235 4.13 22.50 -0.07
CA ASN A 235 4.37 23.19 -1.34
C ASN A 235 5.60 22.58 -2.02
N TYR A 236 5.45 22.16 -3.28
CA TYR A 236 6.58 21.57 -4.02
C TYR A 236 7.76 22.55 -4.16
N SER A 237 7.48 23.85 -4.25
CA SER A 237 8.51 24.91 -4.30
C SER A 237 9.49 24.87 -3.11
N SER A 238 9.07 24.39 -1.95
CA SER A 238 9.93 24.20 -0.77
C SER A 238 10.67 22.86 -0.82
N ILE A 239 9.98 21.79 -1.25
CA ILE A 239 10.53 20.43 -1.30
C ILE A 239 11.64 20.31 -2.32
N LYS A 240 11.51 20.97 -3.48
CA LYS A 240 12.44 20.82 -4.61
C LYS A 240 13.89 21.20 -4.29
N LEU A 241 14.10 21.97 -3.21
CA LEU A 241 15.42 22.40 -2.72
C LEU A 241 16.06 21.43 -1.72
N ILE A 242 15.36 20.37 -1.30
CA ILE A 242 15.93 19.36 -0.38
C ILE A 242 17.14 18.70 -1.04
N SER A 243 18.28 18.79 -0.36
CA SER A 243 19.49 18.05 -0.73
C SER A 243 19.38 16.57 -0.36
N ILE A 244 19.75 15.73 -1.32
CA ILE A 244 19.78 14.28 -1.25
C ILE A 244 21.13 13.76 -1.78
N GLN A 245 21.58 12.64 -1.24
CA GLN A 245 22.81 11.97 -1.68
C GLN A 245 22.45 10.92 -2.73
N LEU A 246 23.18 10.91 -3.85
CA LEU A 246 22.95 9.98 -4.95
C LEU A 246 24.21 9.22 -5.35
N PRO A 247 24.14 7.88 -5.46
CA PRO A 247 25.20 7.09 -6.03
C PRO A 247 25.33 7.29 -7.54
N LEU A 248 26.43 6.75 -8.09
CA LEU A 248 26.55 6.49 -9.53
C LEU A 248 25.39 5.60 -10.01
N LEU A 249 24.95 5.80 -11.26
CA LEU A 249 23.83 5.06 -11.86
C LEU A 249 23.95 3.53 -11.68
N GLU A 250 25.13 2.95 -11.87
CA GLU A 250 25.34 1.51 -11.68
C GLU A 250 25.03 1.03 -10.25
N GLU A 251 25.47 1.78 -9.23
CA GLU A 251 25.16 1.48 -7.84
C GLU A 251 23.66 1.69 -7.55
N GLN A 252 23.01 2.70 -8.17
CA GLN A 252 21.54 2.86 -8.10
C GLN A 252 20.81 1.61 -8.60
N GLN A 253 21.26 1.05 -9.73
CA GLN A 253 20.68 -0.15 -10.33
C GLN A 253 20.87 -1.39 -9.44
N LYS A 254 22.04 -1.55 -8.82
CA LYS A 254 22.31 -2.63 -7.83
C LYS A 254 21.40 -2.53 -6.61
N ILE A 255 21.31 -1.33 -6.02
CA ILE A 255 20.43 -1.07 -4.87
C ILE A 255 18.97 -1.37 -5.25
N ARG A 256 18.52 -0.86 -6.40
CA ARG A 256 17.17 -1.11 -6.92
C ARG A 256 16.89 -2.61 -7.10
N GLY A 257 17.80 -3.34 -7.74
CA GLY A 257 17.65 -4.79 -7.94
C GLY A 257 17.50 -5.56 -6.63
N PHE A 258 18.35 -5.25 -5.64
CA PHE A 258 18.26 -5.86 -4.31
C PHE A 258 16.92 -5.54 -3.60
N LEU A 259 16.49 -4.27 -3.59
CA LEU A 259 15.24 -3.86 -2.96
C LEU A 259 14.00 -4.41 -3.69
N GLU A 260 14.09 -4.65 -5.00
CA GLU A 260 13.06 -5.35 -5.76
C GLU A 260 12.93 -6.82 -5.37
N VAL A 261 14.05 -7.52 -5.15
CA VAL A 261 14.04 -8.91 -4.64
C VAL A 261 13.32 -8.97 -3.29
N LEU A 262 13.68 -8.09 -2.35
CA LEU A 262 13.01 -8.03 -1.05
C LEU A 262 11.51 -7.71 -1.17
N SER A 263 11.16 -6.78 -2.06
CA SER A 263 9.75 -6.45 -2.34
C SER A 263 8.99 -7.65 -2.88
N GLY A 264 9.60 -8.40 -3.81
CA GLY A 264 9.02 -9.62 -4.37
C GLY A 264 8.79 -10.71 -3.33
N ILE A 265 9.70 -10.87 -2.36
CA ILE A 265 9.54 -11.80 -1.24
C ILE A 265 8.32 -11.39 -0.38
N THR A 266 8.20 -10.10 -0.01
CA THR A 266 7.05 -9.59 0.74
C THR A 266 5.74 -9.79 -0.02
N THR A 267 5.70 -9.51 -1.32
CA THR A 267 4.50 -9.70 -2.16
C THR A 267 4.10 -11.17 -2.25
N LYS A 268 5.06 -12.09 -2.45
CA LYS A 268 4.78 -13.53 -2.45
C LYS A 268 4.20 -14.01 -1.13
N GLN A 269 4.75 -13.52 -0.01
CA GLN A 269 4.26 -13.85 1.33
C GLN A 269 2.83 -13.33 1.56
N LEU A 270 2.54 -12.09 1.16
CA LEU A 270 1.18 -11.54 1.23
C LEU A 270 0.19 -12.38 0.42
N HIS A 271 0.55 -12.74 -0.81
CA HIS A 271 -0.30 -13.59 -1.65
C HIS A 271 -0.58 -14.96 -1.02
N LYS A 272 0.42 -15.57 -0.37
CA LYS A 272 0.25 -16.83 0.37
C LYS A 272 -0.76 -16.69 1.51
N ILE A 273 -0.71 -15.60 2.26
CA ILE A 273 -1.68 -15.30 3.33
C ILE A 273 -3.09 -15.17 2.75
N ASP A 274 -3.26 -14.45 1.65
CA ASP A 274 -4.56 -14.26 1.00
C ASP A 274 -5.15 -15.61 0.52
N GLN A 275 -4.32 -16.47 -0.07
CA GLN A 275 -4.73 -17.82 -0.45
C GLN A 275 -5.18 -18.67 0.74
N LEU A 276 -4.46 -18.60 1.87
CA LEU A 276 -4.84 -19.31 3.10
C LEU A 276 -6.17 -18.79 3.66
N LYS A 277 -6.40 -17.47 3.64
CA LYS A 277 -7.66 -16.85 4.08
C LYS A 277 -8.83 -17.28 3.20
N GLU A 278 -8.68 -17.29 1.88
CA GLU A 278 -9.73 -17.76 0.97
C GLU A 278 -9.98 -19.27 1.13
N ARG A 279 -8.93 -20.07 1.33
CA ARG A 279 -9.07 -21.51 1.62
C ARG A 279 -9.85 -21.74 2.92
N LYS A 280 -9.52 -21.02 4.00
CA LYS A 280 -10.27 -21.08 5.27
C LYS A 280 -11.74 -20.75 5.05
N LYS A 281 -12.03 -19.65 4.35
CA LYS A 281 -13.39 -19.22 4.02
C LYS A 281 -14.16 -20.27 3.23
N ALA A 282 -13.52 -20.92 2.26
CA ALA A 282 -14.12 -22.03 1.51
C ALA A 282 -14.44 -23.24 2.41
N PHE A 283 -13.54 -23.61 3.33
CA PHE A 283 -13.82 -24.67 4.32
C PHE A 283 -14.99 -24.30 5.24
N LEU A 284 -15.01 -23.08 5.78
CA LEU A 284 -16.14 -22.60 6.60
C LEU A 284 -17.46 -22.63 5.82
N GLN A 285 -17.45 -22.43 4.50
CA GLN A 285 -18.66 -22.52 3.69
C GLN A 285 -19.11 -23.98 3.46
N LYS A 286 -18.17 -24.90 3.28
CA LYS A 286 -18.46 -26.31 2.95
C LYS A 286 -18.68 -27.22 4.15
N MET A 287 -18.05 -26.93 5.30
CA MET A 287 -18.09 -27.79 6.49
C MET A 287 -19.29 -27.50 7.41
N PHE A 288 -19.91 -26.32 7.28
CA PHE A 288 -21.12 -25.97 8.02
C PHE A 288 -22.31 -25.97 7.05
N ILE A 289 -22.85 -27.17 6.80
CA ILE A 289 -24.05 -27.43 5.98
C ILE A 289 -25.30 -27.40 6.88
#